data_AF-A0A5D3CJR1-F1
#
_entry.id   AF-A0A5D3CJR1-F1
#
_cell.length_a   1.000
_cell.length_b   1.000
_cell.length_c   1.000
_cell.angle_alpha   90.00
_cell.angle_beta   90.00
_cell.angle_gamma   90.00
#
_symmetry.space_group_name_H-M   'P 1'
#
loop_
_entity.id
_entity.type
_entity.pdbx_description
1 polymer ?
#
loop_
_entity_poly.entity_id
_entity_poly.type
_entity_poly.pdbx_seq_one_letter_code
_entity_poly.pdbx_strand_id
1 'polypeptide(L)'
;MNSVLPGIMIPTAIYCGEKVWKMNYYGNRRSKALESKQWKKFVNDNGLKCGDGCVFELLECTASLLKFRVQILRGHIPFQLHHKFTGETKDTPIVID
;
A
#
# COMPACT_ATOMS: atom_id res chain seq x y z
N MET A 1 -8.64 18.83 -9.89
CA MET A 1 -8.06 17.47 -9.88
C MET A 1 -9.04 16.55 -9.17
N ASN A 2 -9.63 15.59 -9.89
CA ASN A 2 -10.59 14.68 -9.29
C ASN A 2 -9.82 13.65 -8.46
N SER A 3 -9.98 13.71 -7.14
CA SER A 3 -9.43 12.69 -6.23
C SER A 3 -10.10 11.36 -6.56
N VAL A 4 -9.30 10.37 -7.00
CA VAL A 4 -9.79 9.00 -7.30
C VAL A 4 -10.34 8.33 -6.02
N LEU A 5 -9.76 8.65 -4.87
CA LEU A 5 -10.18 8.08 -3.59
C LEU A 5 -11.25 8.93 -2.89
N PRO A 6 -12.20 8.31 -2.17
CA PRO A 6 -13.28 9.02 -1.50
C PRO A 6 -12.79 10.02 -0.44
N GLY A 7 -13.60 11.04 -0.19
CA GLY A 7 -13.44 12.02 0.88
C GLY A 7 -14.14 11.64 2.19
N ILE A 8 -14.57 10.38 2.33
CA ILE A 8 -15.36 9.89 3.46
C ILE A 8 -14.61 8.80 4.24
N MET A 9 -15.08 8.50 5.45
CA MET A 9 -14.65 7.30 6.16
C MET A 9 -15.39 6.10 5.57
N ILE A 10 -14.66 5.07 5.16
CA ILE A 10 -15.25 3.90 4.50
C ILE A 10 -14.56 2.61 4.95
N PRO A 11 -15.31 1.51 5.16
CA PRO A 11 -14.72 0.20 5.32
C PRO A 11 -13.88 -0.16 4.09
N THR A 12 -12.68 -0.65 4.34
CA THR A 12 -11.69 -0.99 3.32
C THR A 12 -11.18 -2.41 3.54
N ALA A 13 -11.02 -3.16 2.44
CA ALA A 13 -10.39 -4.47 2.44
C ALA A 13 -9.07 -4.42 1.67
N ILE A 14 -8.00 -4.87 2.32
CA ILE A 14 -6.68 -5.02 1.72
C ILE A 14 -6.40 -6.51 1.53
N TYR A 15 -6.10 -6.90 0.31
CA TYR A 15 -5.77 -8.26 -0.09
C TYR A 15 -4.25 -8.36 -0.27
N CYS A 16 -3.59 -9.25 0.45
CA CYS A 16 -2.16 -9.53 0.25
C CYS A 16 -1.98 -11.05 0.14
N GLY A 17 -1.63 -11.51 -1.07
CA GLY A 17 -1.77 -12.91 -1.44
C GLY A 17 -3.21 -13.37 -1.29
N GLU A 18 -3.42 -14.50 -0.61
CA GLU A 18 -4.75 -15.08 -0.34
C GLU A 18 -5.42 -14.53 0.93
N LYS A 19 -4.73 -13.66 1.68
CA LYS A 19 -5.19 -13.14 2.97
C LYS A 19 -5.84 -11.77 2.82
N VAL A 20 -6.79 -11.48 3.71
CA VAL A 20 -7.56 -10.23 3.71
C VAL A 20 -7.50 -9.56 5.08
N TRP A 21 -7.21 -8.26 5.09
CA TRP A 21 -7.26 -7.40 6.26
C TRP A 21 -8.33 -6.34 6.07
N LYS A 22 -9.29 -6.30 7.01
CA LYS A 22 -10.36 -5.31 7.04
C LYS A 22 -9.97 -4.16 7.96
N MET A 23 -10.14 -2.94 7.48
CA MET A 23 -9.82 -1.73 8.24
C MET A 23 -10.60 -0.53 7.71
N ASN A 24 -10.62 0.57 8.46
CA ASN A 24 -11.22 1.81 7.96
C ASN A 24 -10.20 2.63 7.15
N TYR A 25 -10.63 3.17 6.02
CA TYR A 25 -9.94 4.26 5.33
C TYR A 25 -10.56 5.59 5.75
N TYR A 26 -9.73 6.52 6.21
CA TYR A 26 -10.12 7.85 6.65
C TYR A 26 -9.89 8.88 5.55
N GLY A 27 -10.79 8.91 4.56
CA GLY A 27 -10.74 9.86 3.44
C GLY A 27 -11.15 11.28 3.78
N ASN A 28 -11.85 11.46 4.91
CA ASN A 28 -12.40 12.72 5.43
C ASN A 28 -11.40 13.56 6.24
N ARG A 29 -10.21 13.02 6.50
CA ARG A 29 -9.13 13.73 7.18
C ARG A 29 -8.34 14.57 6.18
N ARG A 30 -7.69 15.64 6.68
CA ARG A 30 -6.73 16.42 5.89
C ARG A 30 -5.65 15.52 5.28
N SER A 31 -5.16 14.57 6.07
CA SER A 31 -4.29 13.49 5.61
C SER A 31 -5.07 12.18 5.54
N LYS A 32 -5.30 11.69 4.33
CA LYS A 32 -5.94 10.40 4.06
C LYS A 32 -5.08 9.28 4.66
N ALA A 33 -5.70 8.34 5.37
CA ALA A 33 -4.96 7.31 6.09
C ALA A 33 -5.76 6.02 6.24
N LEU A 34 -5.06 4.90 6.39
CA LEU A 34 -5.62 3.64 6.87
C LEU A 34 -5.66 3.62 8.41
N GLU A 35 -6.58 2.85 8.96
CA GLU A 35 -6.75 2.73 10.41
C GLU A 35 -5.51 2.17 11.10
N SER A 36 -4.92 2.97 12.00
CA SER A 36 -3.61 2.68 12.60
C SER A 36 -3.54 1.34 13.33
N LYS A 37 -4.59 0.93 14.06
CA LYS A 37 -4.60 -0.35 14.79
C LYS A 37 -4.58 -1.55 13.83
N GLN A 38 -5.40 -1.49 12.78
CA GLN A 38 -5.49 -2.58 11.80
C GLN A 38 -4.31 -2.57 10.82
N TRP A 39 -3.80 -1.39 10.49
CA TRP A 39 -2.55 -1.24 9.75
C TRP A 39 -1.38 -1.87 10.51
N LYS A 40 -1.26 -1.60 11.82
CA LYS A 40 -0.23 -2.25 12.66
C LYS A 40 -0.38 -3.77 12.67
N LYS A 41 -1.61 -4.29 12.70
CA LYS A 41 -1.86 -5.72 12.59
C LYS A 41 -1.39 -6.28 11.23
N PHE A 42 -1.75 -5.61 10.13
CA PHE A 42 -1.27 -5.96 8.79
C PHE A 42 0.26 -5.99 8.70
N VAL A 43 0.94 -5.00 9.28
CA VAL A 43 2.40 -4.93 9.36
C VAL A 43 2.98 -6.14 10.10
N ASN A 44 2.44 -6.45 11.28
CA ASN A 44 2.90 -7.56 12.11
C ASN A 44 2.65 -8.92 11.45
N ASP A 45 1.43 -9.15 10.94
CA ASP A 45 1.02 -10.42 10.35
C ASP A 45 1.83 -10.77 9.09
N ASN A 46 2.29 -9.75 8.36
CA ASN A 46 3.13 -9.92 7.17
C ASN A 46 4.63 -9.75 7.44
N GLY A 47 5.04 -9.53 8.70
CA GLY A 47 6.45 -9.32 9.04
C GLY A 47 7.11 -8.19 8.24
N LEU A 48 6.37 -7.11 7.98
CA LEU A 48 6.88 -5.92 7.28
C LEU A 48 7.97 -5.25 8.12
N LYS A 49 9.09 -4.90 7.47
CA LYS A 49 10.23 -4.23 8.12
C LYS A 49 10.50 -2.89 7.44
N CYS A 50 11.21 -2.00 8.14
CA CYS A 50 11.74 -0.79 7.51
C CYS A 50 12.58 -1.17 6.28
N GLY A 51 12.30 -0.52 5.14
CA GLY A 51 12.92 -0.83 3.85
C GLY A 51 12.05 -1.69 2.94
N ASP A 52 11.04 -2.40 3.47
CA ASP A 52 10.03 -3.05 2.64
C ASP A 52 9.11 -1.98 2.00
N GLY A 53 8.73 -2.22 0.75
CA GLY A 53 7.74 -1.43 0.03
C GLY A 53 6.36 -2.11 0.00
N CYS A 54 5.29 -1.31 -0.01
CA CYS A 54 3.94 -1.80 -0.27
C CYS A 54 3.37 -1.08 -1.50
N VAL A 55 2.99 -1.84 -2.51
CA VAL A 55 2.30 -1.33 -3.69
C VAL A 55 0.81 -1.56 -3.50
N PHE A 56 0.02 -0.49 -3.56
CA PHE A 56 -1.43 -0.55 -3.44
C PHE A 56 -2.07 -0.38 -4.82
N GLU A 57 -2.69 -1.44 -5.32
CA GLU A 57 -3.48 -1.42 -6.53
C GLU A 57 -4.96 -1.32 -6.16
N LEU A 58 -5.63 -0.29 -6.68
CA LEU A 58 -7.05 -0.07 -6.44
C LEU A 58 -7.88 -1.04 -7.28
N LEU A 59 -8.56 -1.99 -6.64
CA LEU A 59 -9.44 -2.95 -7.31
C LEU A 59 -10.87 -2.44 -7.43
N GLU A 60 -11.36 -1.75 -6.41
CA GLU A 60 -12.74 -1.25 -6.36
C GLU A 60 -12.80 0.02 -5.52
N CYS A 61 -13.52 1.03 -6.02
CA CYS A 61 -13.78 2.28 -5.32
C CYS A 61 -15.24 2.70 -5.53
N THR A 62 -16.06 2.51 -4.50
CA THR A 62 -17.45 2.95 -4.47
C THR A 62 -17.72 3.83 -3.24
N ALA A 63 -18.96 4.32 -3.10
CA ALA A 63 -19.36 5.11 -1.93
C ALA A 63 -19.43 4.29 -0.62
N SER A 64 -19.47 2.96 -0.69
CA SER A 64 -19.59 2.07 0.48
C SER A 64 -18.46 1.06 0.65
N LEU A 65 -17.62 0.87 -0.38
CA LEU A 65 -16.53 -0.10 -0.34
C LEU A 65 -15.27 0.39 -1.05
N LEU A 66 -14.13 0.14 -0.42
CA LEU A 66 -12.80 0.34 -1.01
C LEU A 66 -12.01 -0.96 -0.93
N LYS A 67 -11.44 -1.41 -2.05
CA LYS A 67 -10.62 -2.63 -2.11
C LYS A 67 -9.27 -2.35 -2.74
N PHE A 68 -8.21 -2.83 -2.08
CA PHE A 68 -6.86 -2.80 -2.62
C PHE A 68 -6.26 -4.19 -2.70
N ARG A 69 -5.60 -4.51 -3.81
CA ARG A 69 -4.56 -5.55 -3.82
C ARG A 69 -3.27 -4.90 -3.35
N VAL A 70 -2.58 -5.55 -2.42
CA VAL A 70 -1.29 -5.12 -1.91
C VAL A 70 -0.24 -6.16 -2.25
N GLN A 71 0.81 -5.71 -2.90
CA GLN A 71 2.03 -6.47 -3.11
C GLN A 71 3.11 -5.92 -2.18
N ILE A 72 3.78 -6.81 -1.44
CA ILE A 72 4.86 -6.45 -0.53
C ILE A 72 6.18 -6.71 -1.26
N LEU A 73 6.95 -5.65 -1.48
CA LEU A 73 8.29 -5.70 -2.04
C LEU A 73 9.28 -5.78 -0.89
N ARG A 74 10.00 -6.90 -0.77
CA ARG A 74 10.97 -7.06 0.31
C ARG A 74 12.20 -6.23 0.03
N GLY A 75 12.55 -5.37 0.98
CA GLY A 75 13.66 -4.42 0.91
C GLY A 75 15.05 -5.05 0.99
N HIS A 76 15.19 -6.35 0.68
CA HIS A 76 16.48 -7.04 0.61
C HIS A 76 17.23 -6.65 -0.68
N ILE A 77 17.39 -5.35 -0.91
CA ILE A 77 18.28 -4.84 -1.95
C ILE A 77 19.71 -5.01 -1.40
N PRO A 78 20.55 -5.85 -2.02
CA PRO A 78 21.95 -5.96 -1.62
C PRO A 78 22.60 -4.57 -1.63
N PHE A 79 23.38 -4.22 -0.61
CA PHE A 79 24.10 -2.94 -0.52
C PHE A 79 24.82 -2.56 -1.84
N GLN A 80 25.31 -3.57 -2.56
CA GLN A 80 25.98 -3.42 -3.85
C GLN A 80 25.09 -2.91 -4.99
N LEU A 81 23.76 -2.94 -4.88
CA LEU A 81 22.84 -2.45 -5.90
C LEU A 81 22.35 -1.03 -5.64
N HIS A 82 22.58 -0.46 -4.44
CA HIS A 82 22.17 0.91 -4.09
C HIS A 82 22.82 1.99 -4.97
N HIS A 83 23.97 1.71 -5.60
CA HIS A 83 24.64 2.64 -6.52
C HIS A 83 24.26 2.43 -8.00
N LYS A 84 23.63 1.30 -8.34
CA LYS A 84 23.31 0.93 -9.74
C LYS A 84 21.87 1.22 -10.12
N PHE A 85 20.95 1.19 -9.16
CA PHE A 85 19.53 1.40 -9.41
C PHE A 85 19.03 2.45 -8.42
N THR A 86 18.97 3.71 -8.86
CA THR A 86 18.30 4.75 -8.07
C THR A 86 16.79 4.59 -8.15
N GLY A 87 16.25 4.03 -9.25
CA GLY A 87 14.80 3.90 -9.46
C GLY A 87 14.07 5.25 -9.57
N GLU A 88 14.84 6.34 -9.65
CA GLU A 88 14.35 7.73 -9.59
C GLU A 88 13.98 8.29 -10.97
N THR A 89 14.41 7.63 -12.05
CA THR A 89 14.18 8.11 -13.42
C THR A 89 13.31 7.13 -14.21
N LYS A 90 12.55 7.69 -15.17
CA LYS A 90 11.67 6.93 -16.06
C LYS A 90 12.44 5.92 -16.92
N ASP A 91 13.73 6.19 -17.17
CA ASP A 91 14.62 5.35 -17.98
C ASP A 91 15.20 4.17 -17.18
N THR A 92 15.06 4.18 -15.84
CA THR A 92 15.49 3.09 -14.94
C THR A 92 14.34 2.67 -14.02
N PRO A 93 13.22 2.15 -14.56
CA PRO A 93 12.07 1.81 -13.74
C PRO A 93 12.37 0.61 -12.83
N ILE A 94 11.81 0.62 -11.62
CA ILE A 94 11.75 -0.56 -10.77
C ILE A 94 10.67 -1.48 -11.35
N VAL A 95 11.08 -2.62 -11.89
CA VAL A 95 10.14 -3.64 -12.39
C VAL A 95 9.67 -4.47 -11.20
N ILE A 96 8.35 -4.58 -11.05
CA ILE A 96 7.68 -5.36 -10.03
C ILE A 96 6.98 -6.51 -10.75
N ASP A 97 7.41 -7.75 -10.48
CA ASP A 97 6.76 -8.98 -10.97
C ASP A 97 5.59 -9.40 -10.05
#